data_AF-A0A7C4AX50-F1
#
_entry.id   AF-A0A7C4AX50-F1
#
_cell.length_a   1.000
_cell.length_b   1.000
_cell.length_c   1.000
_cell.angle_alpha   90.00
_cell.angle_beta   90.00
_cell.angle_gamma   90.00
#
_symmetry.space_group_name_H-M   'P 1'
#
loop_
_entity.id
_entity.type
_entity.pdbx_description
1 polymer ?
#
loop_
_entity_poly.entity_id
_entity_poly.type
_entity_poly.pdbx_seq_one_letter_code
_entity_poly.pdbx_strand_id
1 'polypeptide(L)'
;MREEYWYYSLWLVVVGSWVIGLAYGKWWGGYSSFLAELGQIISIPRPDQMELWQPLVYFTLTTVASFALSQLFFGIGGAAFLFARGVYDSGLITTMETTITSWKLTSVTSAEIWTIFFLLLVLAVNLPLCLWAAQLGAHRAIRMLYRLRGKPTKPIAGTEPISHLILIITLSLIAGLTATFALAST
;
A
#
# COMPACT_ATOMS: atom_id res chain seq x y z
N MET A 1 -23.92 9.84 -12.66
CA MET A 1 -23.21 11.11 -12.91
C MET A 1 -22.47 11.64 -11.67
N ARG A 2 -23.07 12.34 -10.67
CA ARG A 2 -22.27 12.98 -9.59
C ARG A 2 -21.49 11.99 -8.69
N GLU A 3 -22.00 10.78 -8.44
CA GLU A 3 -21.28 9.76 -7.64
C GLU A 3 -20.08 9.14 -8.39
N GLU A 4 -20.16 8.99 -9.72
CA GLU A 4 -19.06 8.45 -10.54
C GLU A 4 -17.87 9.42 -10.58
N TYR A 5 -18.13 10.74 -10.68
CA TYR A 5 -17.06 11.74 -10.62
C TYR A 5 -16.29 11.68 -9.30
N TRP A 6 -16.98 11.50 -8.16
CA TRP A 6 -16.30 11.36 -6.86
C TRP A 6 -15.46 10.10 -6.79
N TYR A 7 -15.93 8.99 -7.38
CA TYR A 7 -15.17 7.74 -7.42
C TYR A 7 -13.84 7.89 -8.17
N TYR A 8 -13.86 8.47 -9.36
CA TYR A 8 -12.63 8.68 -10.15
C TYR A 8 -11.71 9.74 -9.53
N SER A 9 -12.26 10.83 -8.99
CA SER A 9 -11.46 11.85 -8.30
C SER A 9 -10.74 11.27 -7.08
N LEU A 10 -11.39 10.37 -6.33
CA LEU A 10 -10.75 9.69 -5.20
C LEU A 10 -9.61 8.80 -5.65
N TRP A 11 -9.79 8.02 -6.72
CA TRP A 11 -8.72 7.22 -7.30
C TRP A 11 -7.54 8.09 -7.74
N LEU A 12 -7.81 9.22 -8.39
CA LEU A 12 -6.78 10.17 -8.81
C LEU A 12 -6.00 10.71 -7.61
N VAL A 13 -6.68 11.07 -6.51
CA VAL A 13 -6.02 11.52 -5.28
C VAL A 13 -5.19 10.40 -4.66
N VAL A 14 -5.74 9.19 -4.52
CA VAL A 14 -5.08 8.02 -3.91
C VAL A 14 -3.82 7.62 -4.68
N VAL A 15 -3.96 7.37 -5.99
CA VAL A 15 -2.86 6.94 -6.84
C VAL A 15 -1.90 8.10 -7.07
N GLY A 16 -2.42 9.30 -7.35
CA GLY A 16 -1.61 10.49 -7.56
C GLY A 16 -0.73 10.81 -6.36
N SER A 17 -1.26 10.70 -5.14
CA SER A 17 -0.46 10.94 -3.93
C SER A 17 0.70 9.96 -3.81
N TRP A 18 0.47 8.67 -4.08
CA TRP A 18 1.55 7.68 -4.10
C TRP A 18 2.57 7.96 -5.21
N VAL A 19 2.14 8.25 -6.43
CA VAL A 19 3.03 8.56 -7.57
C VAL A 19 3.90 9.78 -7.27
N ILE A 20 3.32 10.85 -6.71
CA ILE A 20 4.06 12.06 -6.35
C ILE A 20 5.04 11.74 -5.21
N GLY A 21 4.64 10.94 -4.22
CA GLY A 21 5.53 10.46 -3.15
C GLY A 21 6.71 9.67 -3.70
N LEU A 22 6.47 8.76 -4.65
CA LEU A 22 7.51 7.98 -5.31
C LEU A 22 8.48 8.88 -6.09
N ALA A 23 7.95 9.84 -6.86
CA ALA A 23 8.75 10.81 -7.59
C ALA A 23 9.63 11.64 -6.64
N TYR A 24 9.05 12.13 -5.55
CA TYR A 24 9.75 12.88 -4.52
C TYR A 24 10.87 12.05 -3.87
N GLY A 25 10.58 10.81 -3.50
CA GLY A 25 11.60 9.90 -2.94
C GLY A 25 12.74 9.65 -3.93
N LYS A 26 12.42 9.34 -5.19
CA LYS A 26 13.39 8.97 -6.23
C LYS A 26 14.33 10.12 -6.63
N TRP A 27 13.81 11.34 -6.80
CA TRP A 27 14.60 12.45 -7.35
C TRP A 27 15.03 13.50 -6.32
N TRP A 28 14.34 13.59 -5.18
CA TRP A 28 14.59 14.62 -4.16
C TRP A 28 15.25 14.08 -2.88
N GLY A 29 15.64 12.80 -2.86
CA GLY A 29 16.44 12.23 -1.76
C GLY A 29 15.68 12.09 -0.45
N GLY A 30 14.37 11.83 -0.50
CA GLY A 30 13.50 11.73 0.67
C GLY A 30 13.77 10.56 1.62
N TYR A 31 14.77 9.71 1.35
CA TYR A 31 15.03 8.44 2.03
C TYR A 31 15.36 8.56 3.53
N SER A 32 15.92 9.70 3.97
CA SER A 32 16.24 9.97 5.38
C SER A 32 15.32 11.01 6.01
N SER A 33 14.17 11.29 5.38
CA SER A 33 13.23 12.28 5.88
C SER A 33 12.21 11.66 6.83
N PHE A 34 11.61 12.48 7.70
CA PHE A 34 10.45 12.08 8.53
C PHE A 34 9.35 11.38 7.73
N LEU A 35 9.18 11.73 6.45
CA LEU A 35 8.19 11.11 5.56
C LEU A 35 8.56 9.67 5.18
N ALA A 36 9.86 9.33 5.09
CA ALA A 36 10.30 7.96 4.88
C ALA A 36 10.11 7.10 6.14
N GLU A 37 10.35 7.65 7.33
CA GLU A 37 10.07 6.96 8.60
C GLU A 37 8.56 6.71 8.76
N LEU A 38 7.75 7.72 8.48
CA LEU A 38 6.29 7.58 8.48
C LEU A 38 5.83 6.57 7.42
N GLY A 39 6.48 6.57 6.25
CA GLY A 39 6.28 5.60 5.19
C GLY A 39 6.63 4.17 5.60
N GLN A 40 7.69 3.97 6.37
CA GLN A 40 8.10 2.65 6.87
C GLN A 40 7.04 2.05 7.80
N ILE A 41 6.45 2.85 8.69
CA ILE A 41 5.43 2.38 9.67
C ILE A 41 4.18 1.81 8.98
N ILE A 42 3.83 2.35 7.81
CA ILE A 42 2.64 1.98 7.03
C ILE A 42 2.94 1.04 5.85
N SER A 43 4.20 0.61 5.74
CA SER A 43 4.68 -0.24 4.65
C SER A 43 5.25 -1.54 5.19
N ILE A 44 5.66 -2.40 4.26
CA ILE A 44 6.25 -3.68 4.60
C ILE A 44 7.78 -3.47 4.68
N PRO A 45 8.41 -3.82 5.82
CA PRO A 45 9.85 -3.83 5.95
C PRO A 45 10.54 -4.71 4.89
N ARG A 46 11.85 -4.52 4.74
CA ARG A 46 12.65 -5.36 3.86
C ARG A 46 12.81 -6.76 4.45
N PRO A 47 12.98 -7.80 3.62
CA PRO A 47 13.04 -9.19 4.10
C PRO A 47 14.17 -9.42 5.13
N ASP A 48 15.31 -8.74 5.01
CA ASP A 48 16.44 -8.82 5.94
C ASP A 48 16.12 -8.32 7.37
N GLN A 49 15.02 -7.59 7.52
CA GLN A 49 14.58 -7.00 8.80
C GLN A 49 13.39 -7.76 9.41
N MET A 50 12.98 -8.88 8.82
CA MET A 50 11.73 -9.55 9.17
C MET A 50 11.94 -10.97 9.70
N GLU A 51 11.15 -11.33 10.71
CA GLU A 51 10.99 -12.72 11.13
C GLU A 51 10.00 -13.46 10.22
N LEU A 52 10.10 -14.79 10.14
CA LEU A 52 9.31 -15.65 9.23
C LEU A 52 7.79 -15.41 9.26
N TRP A 53 7.21 -15.16 10.43
CA TRP A 53 5.76 -14.96 10.59
C TRP A 53 5.32 -13.53 10.26
N GLN A 54 6.24 -12.56 10.26
CA GLN A 54 5.92 -11.15 10.14
C GLN A 54 5.29 -10.78 8.78
N PRO A 55 5.69 -11.32 7.61
CA PRO A 55 5.05 -11.00 6.35
C PRO A 55 3.53 -11.20 6.36
N LEU A 56 3.03 -12.26 7.00
CA LEU A 56 1.59 -12.49 7.13
C LEU A 56 0.86 -11.32 7.81
N VAL A 57 1.47 -10.79 8.87
CA VAL A 57 0.92 -9.69 9.67
C VAL A 57 1.10 -8.36 8.95
N TYR A 58 2.27 -8.08 8.36
CA TYR A 58 2.48 -6.82 7.64
C TYR A 58 1.63 -6.70 6.38
N PHE A 59 1.48 -7.76 5.58
CA PHE A 59 0.63 -7.72 4.38
C PHE A 59 -0.84 -7.40 4.71
N THR A 60 -1.34 -7.90 5.84
CA THR A 60 -2.72 -7.68 6.26
C THR A 60 -2.92 -6.37 7.01
N LEU A 61 -2.05 -6.05 7.96
CA LEU A 61 -2.18 -4.82 8.75
C LEU A 61 -1.95 -3.57 7.93
N THR A 62 -1.05 -3.59 6.94
CA THR A 62 -0.83 -2.41 6.07
C THR A 62 -2.05 -2.07 5.22
N THR A 63 -2.79 -3.06 4.72
CA THR A 63 -4.03 -2.84 3.96
C THR A 63 -5.17 -2.36 4.86
N VAL A 64 -5.30 -2.95 6.06
CA VAL A 64 -6.27 -2.52 7.07
C VAL A 64 -5.98 -1.11 7.56
N ALA A 65 -4.72 -0.78 7.83
CA ALA A 65 -4.29 0.56 8.23
C ALA A 65 -4.58 1.58 7.13
N SER A 66 -4.31 1.26 5.86
CA SER A 66 -4.62 2.11 4.71
C SER A 66 -6.12 2.43 4.63
N PHE A 67 -6.99 1.43 4.84
CA PHE A 67 -8.44 1.64 4.93
C PHE A 67 -8.82 2.53 6.12
N ALA A 68 -8.35 2.18 7.32
CA ALA A 68 -8.72 2.84 8.56
C ALA A 68 -8.29 4.31 8.59
N LEU A 69 -7.04 4.60 8.23
CA LEU A 69 -6.48 5.95 8.20
C LEU A 69 -7.18 6.81 7.14
N SER A 70 -7.44 6.25 5.97
CA SER A 70 -8.23 6.94 4.94
C SER A 70 -9.65 7.23 5.42
N GLN A 71 -10.26 6.32 6.16
CA GLN A 71 -11.60 6.52 6.72
C GLN A 71 -11.61 7.59 7.83
N LEU A 72 -10.68 7.54 8.78
CA LEU A 72 -10.63 8.42 9.96
C LEU A 72 -10.39 9.88 9.59
N PHE A 73 -9.54 10.12 8.59
CA PHE A 73 -9.16 11.47 8.16
C PHE A 73 -9.88 11.93 6.89
N PHE A 74 -11.07 11.39 6.63
CA PHE A 74 -11.93 11.78 5.50
C PHE A 74 -11.21 11.78 4.13
N GLY A 75 -10.33 10.80 3.90
CA GLY A 75 -9.53 10.64 2.68
C GLY A 75 -8.22 11.43 2.65
N ILE A 76 -8.10 12.53 3.41
CA ILE A 76 -6.87 13.35 3.46
C ILE A 76 -5.72 12.54 4.09
N GLY A 77 -6.01 11.80 5.17
CA GLY A 77 -5.02 10.90 5.77
C GLY A 77 -4.57 9.85 4.77
N GLY A 78 -5.50 9.25 4.02
CA GLY A 78 -5.18 8.29 2.96
C GLY A 78 -4.17 8.87 1.95
N ALA A 79 -4.39 10.09 1.48
CA ALA A 79 -3.46 10.78 0.59
C ALA A 79 -2.07 11.00 1.22
N ALA A 80 -2.01 11.53 2.45
CA ALA A 80 -0.75 11.80 3.15
C ALA A 80 0.06 10.52 3.43
N PHE A 81 -0.61 9.45 3.88
CA PHE A 81 0.04 8.17 4.13
C PHE A 81 0.48 7.50 2.82
N LEU A 82 -0.33 7.53 1.77
CA LEU A 82 0.07 6.98 0.48
C LEU A 82 1.24 7.75 -0.15
N PHE A 83 1.32 9.07 0.06
CA PHE A 83 2.50 9.85 -0.29
C PHE A 83 3.73 9.36 0.47
N ALA A 84 3.66 9.28 1.81
CA ALA A 84 4.78 8.82 2.64
C ALA A 84 5.23 7.39 2.27
N ARG A 85 4.26 6.50 2.00
CA ARG A 85 4.51 5.17 1.47
C ARG A 85 5.17 5.21 0.11
N GLY A 86 4.75 6.10 -0.79
CA GLY A 86 5.43 6.31 -2.09
C GLY A 86 6.89 6.70 -1.92
N VAL A 87 7.21 7.56 -0.96
CA VAL A 87 8.60 7.91 -0.62
C VAL A 87 9.38 6.68 -0.17
N TYR A 88 8.82 5.85 0.70
CA TYR A 88 9.45 4.60 1.16
C TYR A 88 9.61 3.57 0.02
N ASP A 89 8.56 3.34 -0.77
CA ASP A 89 8.54 2.41 -1.91
C ASP A 89 9.58 2.78 -2.96
N SER A 90 9.87 4.08 -3.15
CA SER A 90 10.96 4.52 -4.03
C SER A 90 12.31 3.92 -3.61
N GLY A 91 12.55 3.74 -2.31
CA GLY A 91 13.76 3.12 -1.79
C GLY A 91 13.80 1.62 -2.03
N LEU A 92 12.65 0.94 -1.97
CA LEU A 92 12.54 -0.47 -2.34
C LEU A 92 12.83 -0.66 -3.83
N ILE A 93 12.28 0.21 -4.69
CA ILE A 93 12.51 0.19 -6.14
C ILE A 93 13.98 0.43 -6.45
N THR A 94 14.60 1.47 -5.87
CA THR A 94 16.03 1.72 -6.05
C THR A 94 16.88 0.55 -5.58
N THR A 95 16.54 -0.08 -4.45
CA THR A 95 17.24 -1.29 -3.98
C THR A 95 17.16 -2.41 -5.02
N MET A 96 15.95 -2.70 -5.52
CA MET A 96 15.74 -3.71 -6.56
C MET A 96 16.51 -3.39 -7.86
N GLU A 97 16.48 -2.13 -8.32
CA GLU A 97 17.25 -1.65 -9.47
C GLU A 97 18.76 -1.86 -9.27
N THR A 98 19.30 -1.52 -8.09
CA THR A 98 20.72 -1.71 -7.79
C THR A 98 21.13 -3.18 -7.71
N THR A 99 20.31 -4.04 -7.11
CA THR A 99 20.60 -5.48 -7.03
C THR A 99 20.63 -6.09 -8.43
N ILE A 100 19.60 -5.82 -9.25
CA ILE A 100 19.50 -6.36 -10.62
C ILE A 100 20.64 -5.84 -11.51
N THR A 101 20.98 -4.55 -11.44
CA THR A 101 22.06 -3.99 -12.26
C THR A 101 23.44 -4.51 -11.87
N SER A 102 23.62 -4.94 -10.62
CA SER A 102 24.86 -5.55 -10.14
C SER A 102 25.02 -7.02 -10.51
N TRP A 103 23.97 -7.66 -11.07
CA TRP A 103 24.01 -9.07 -11.43
C TRP A 103 25.00 -9.37 -12.55
N LYS A 104 25.93 -10.29 -12.25
CA LYS A 104 26.71 -11.00 -13.26
C LYS A 104 26.06 -12.36 -13.48
N LEU A 105 25.88 -12.77 -14.73
CA LEU A 105 25.22 -14.04 -15.12
C LEU A 105 25.77 -15.28 -14.42
N THR A 106 27.00 -15.22 -13.91
CA THR A 106 27.72 -16.32 -13.27
C THR A 106 27.67 -16.32 -11.74
N SER A 107 27.04 -15.33 -11.09
CA SER A 107 27.13 -15.16 -9.63
C SER A 107 25.84 -14.71 -8.94
N VAL A 108 24.68 -14.91 -9.56
CA VAL A 108 23.39 -14.62 -8.91
C VAL A 108 23.11 -15.67 -7.84
N THR A 109 22.91 -15.23 -6.61
CA THR A 109 22.56 -16.14 -5.50
C THR A 109 21.05 -16.39 -5.46
N SER A 110 20.63 -17.56 -4.98
CA SER A 110 19.21 -17.86 -4.77
C SER A 110 18.54 -16.88 -3.80
N ALA A 111 19.29 -16.41 -2.80
CA ALA A 111 18.84 -15.43 -1.82
C ALA A 111 18.45 -14.08 -2.47
N GLU A 112 19.22 -13.61 -3.45
CA GLU A 112 18.90 -12.38 -4.20
C GLU A 112 17.62 -12.53 -5.02
N ILE A 113 17.41 -13.70 -5.64
CA ILE A 113 16.20 -13.98 -6.43
C ILE A 113 14.97 -13.92 -5.53
N TRP A 114 15.01 -14.58 -4.37
CA TRP A 114 13.90 -14.57 -3.43
C TRP A 114 13.66 -13.20 -2.79
N THR A 115 14.72 -12.43 -2.56
CA THR A 115 14.64 -11.03 -2.10
C THR A 115 13.88 -10.17 -3.11
N ILE A 116 14.24 -10.25 -4.39
CA ILE A 116 13.55 -9.50 -5.45
C ILE A 116 12.10 -9.97 -5.59
N PHE A 117 11.84 -11.27 -5.53
CA PHE A 117 10.48 -11.80 -5.56
C PHE A 117 9.63 -11.27 -4.40
N PHE A 118 10.20 -11.19 -3.18
CA PHE A 118 9.53 -10.58 -2.03
C PHE A 118 9.20 -9.10 -2.28
N LEU A 119 10.16 -8.31 -2.76
CA LEU A 119 9.93 -6.89 -3.08
C LEU A 119 8.87 -6.72 -4.18
N LEU A 120 8.84 -7.60 -5.17
CA LEU A 120 7.80 -7.62 -6.18
C LEU A 120 6.42 -7.93 -5.59
N LEU A 121 6.31 -8.84 -4.62
CA LEU A 121 5.03 -9.06 -3.92
C LEU A 121 4.56 -7.80 -3.17
N VAL A 122 5.47 -7.07 -2.53
CA VAL A 122 5.13 -5.80 -1.86
C VAL A 122 4.60 -4.78 -2.86
N LEU A 123 5.31 -4.58 -3.98
CA LEU A 123 4.98 -3.53 -4.96
C LEU A 123 3.84 -3.90 -5.91
N ALA A 124 3.74 -5.16 -6.33
CA ALA A 124 2.77 -5.61 -7.33
C ALA A 124 1.48 -6.17 -6.71
N VAL A 125 1.50 -6.56 -5.44
CA VAL A 125 0.33 -7.15 -4.77
C VAL A 125 -0.11 -6.30 -3.58
N ASN A 126 0.75 -6.08 -2.58
CA ASN A 126 0.34 -5.36 -1.37
C ASN A 126 0.01 -3.89 -1.67
N LEU A 127 0.81 -3.19 -2.48
CA LEU A 127 0.55 -1.79 -2.82
C LEU A 127 -0.81 -1.59 -3.52
N PRO A 128 -1.18 -2.32 -4.59
CA PRO A 128 -2.51 -2.21 -5.18
C PRO A 128 -3.64 -2.47 -4.18
N LEU A 129 -3.48 -3.45 -3.30
CA LEU A 129 -4.45 -3.74 -2.24
C LEU A 129 -4.57 -2.57 -1.25
N CYS A 130 -3.46 -1.92 -0.88
CA CYS A 130 -3.46 -0.75 -0.02
C CYS A 130 -4.12 0.47 -0.69
N LEU A 131 -3.83 0.72 -1.97
CA LEU A 131 -4.47 1.78 -2.74
C LEU A 131 -5.98 1.56 -2.83
N TRP A 132 -6.41 0.32 -3.09
CA TRP A 132 -7.82 -0.02 -3.11
C TRP A 132 -8.48 0.14 -1.74
N ALA A 133 -7.82 -0.34 -0.68
CA ALA A 133 -8.28 -0.19 0.70
C ALA A 133 -8.44 1.30 1.09
N ALA A 134 -7.45 2.13 0.77
CA ALA A 134 -7.51 3.58 1.02
C ALA A 134 -8.65 4.25 0.25
N GLN A 135 -8.88 3.86 -1.01
CA GLN A 135 -10.00 4.38 -1.80
C GLN A 135 -11.35 4.03 -1.17
N LEU A 136 -11.53 2.78 -0.73
CA LEU A 136 -12.75 2.32 -0.06
C LEU A 136 -12.98 3.07 1.27
N GLY A 137 -11.90 3.30 2.04
CA GLY A 137 -11.94 4.06 3.28
C GLY A 137 -12.39 5.51 3.07
N ALA A 138 -11.83 6.20 2.08
CA ALA A 138 -12.19 7.56 1.73
C ALA A 138 -13.65 7.66 1.25
N HIS A 139 -14.07 6.71 0.41
CA HIS A 139 -15.44 6.64 -0.09
C HIS A 139 -16.46 6.46 1.04
N ARG A 140 -16.15 5.58 2.00
CA ARG A 140 -16.96 5.37 3.19
C ARG A 140 -17.03 6.63 4.07
N ALA A 141 -15.91 7.32 4.28
CA ALA A 141 -15.87 8.54 5.08
C ALA A 141 -16.69 9.67 4.48
N ILE A 142 -16.58 9.88 3.16
CA ILE A 142 -17.38 10.89 2.44
C ILE A 142 -18.87 10.59 2.57
N ARG A 143 -19.29 9.33 2.39
CA ARG A 143 -20.69 8.94 2.59
C ARG A 143 -21.16 9.17 4.03
N MET A 144 -20.32 8.88 5.02
CA MET A 144 -20.63 9.13 6.42
C MET A 144 -20.81 10.63 6.69
N LEU A 145 -19.98 11.48 6.08
CA LEU A 145 -20.13 12.93 6.10
C LEU A 145 -21.43 13.40 5.45
N TYR A 146 -21.83 12.82 4.31
CA TYR A 146 -23.11 13.11 3.66
C TYR A 146 -24.29 12.78 4.59
N ARG A 147 -24.25 11.63 5.30
CA ARG A 147 -25.26 11.24 6.28
C ARG A 147 -25.34 12.21 7.45
N LEU A 148 -24.18 12.59 8.02
CA LEU A 148 -24.12 13.58 9.12
C LEU A 148 -24.68 14.95 8.71
N ARG A 149 -24.57 15.30 7.43
CA ARG A 149 -25.15 16.53 6.84
C ARG A 149 -26.63 16.39 6.45
N GLY A 150 -27.30 15.29 6.81
CA GLY A 150 -28.71 15.05 6.51
C GLY A 150 -29.03 14.84 5.03
N LYS A 151 -28.02 14.58 4.18
CA LYS A 151 -28.23 14.34 2.76
C LYS A 151 -28.63 12.88 2.52
N PRO A 152 -29.63 12.61 1.65
CA PRO A 152 -30.08 11.26 1.38
C PRO A 152 -28.97 10.44 0.72
N THR A 153 -28.64 9.28 1.30
CA THR A 153 -27.67 8.31 0.77
C THR A 153 -28.37 7.00 0.47
N LYS A 154 -28.06 6.34 -0.66
CA LYS A 154 -28.62 5.03 -1.00
C LYS A 154 -28.25 3.98 0.07
N PRO A 155 -29.18 3.11 0.50
CA PRO A 155 -28.93 2.11 1.54
C PRO A 155 -27.90 1.03 1.11
N ILE A 156 -28.05 0.51 -0.12
CA ILE A 156 -27.21 -0.58 -0.68
C ILE A 156 -25.75 -0.14 -0.86
N ALA A 157 -25.53 1.13 -1.15
CA ALA A 157 -24.19 1.69 -1.30
C ALA A 157 -23.33 1.51 -0.03
N GLY A 158 -23.92 1.44 1.17
CA GLY A 158 -23.17 1.41 2.43
C GLY A 158 -22.44 0.10 2.75
N THR A 159 -22.85 -1.04 2.19
CA THR A 159 -22.31 -2.37 2.52
C THR A 159 -21.15 -2.81 1.62
N GLU A 160 -21.08 -2.28 0.39
CA GLU A 160 -20.03 -2.62 -0.58
C GLU A 160 -18.60 -2.40 -0.05
N PRO A 161 -18.26 -1.29 0.65
CA PRO A 161 -16.88 -1.10 1.11
C PRO A 161 -16.43 -2.17 2.12
N ILE A 162 -17.35 -2.73 2.91
CA ILE A 162 -17.03 -3.74 3.92
C ILE A 162 -16.82 -5.11 3.28
N SER A 163 -17.67 -5.50 2.32
CA SER A 163 -17.49 -6.77 1.59
C SER A 163 -16.18 -6.79 0.81
N HIS A 164 -15.83 -5.67 0.16
CA HIS A 164 -14.56 -5.55 -0.56
C HIS A 164 -13.36 -5.50 0.40
N LEU A 165 -13.49 -4.92 1.59
CA LEU A 165 -12.43 -4.97 2.60
C LEU A 165 -12.14 -6.41 3.05
N ILE A 166 -13.17 -7.24 3.26
CA ILE A 166 -12.99 -8.67 3.58
C ILE A 166 -12.22 -9.37 2.46
N LEU A 167 -12.59 -9.11 1.20
CA LEU A 167 -11.87 -9.65 0.04
C LEU A 167 -10.40 -9.20 0.03
N ILE A 168 -10.13 -7.91 0.28
CA ILE A 168 -8.76 -7.37 0.35
C ILE A 168 -7.96 -8.07 1.45
N ILE A 169 -8.55 -8.29 2.63
CA ILE A 169 -7.89 -8.99 3.74
C ILE A 169 -7.55 -10.43 3.35
N THR A 170 -8.48 -11.14 2.70
CA THR A 170 -8.24 -12.52 2.23
C THR A 170 -7.11 -12.57 1.20
N LEU A 171 -7.09 -11.67 0.22
CA LEU A 171 -6.00 -11.58 -0.75
C LEU A 171 -4.67 -11.20 -0.07
N SER A 172 -4.71 -10.31 0.91
CA SER A 172 -3.53 -9.92 1.69
C SER A 172 -2.96 -11.09 2.49
N LEU A 173 -3.82 -11.93 3.07
CA LEU A 173 -3.40 -13.15 3.77
C LEU A 173 -2.70 -14.13 2.82
N ILE A 174 -3.28 -14.36 1.64
CA ILE A 174 -2.68 -15.25 0.62
C ILE A 174 -1.31 -14.70 0.19
N ALA A 175 -1.23 -13.40 -0.10
CA ALA A 175 0.03 -12.76 -0.47
C ALA A 175 1.07 -12.80 0.67
N GLY A 176 0.62 -12.61 1.92
CA GLY A 176 1.45 -12.73 3.11
C GLY A 176 2.00 -14.14 3.30
N LEU A 177 1.19 -15.18 3.05
CA LEU A 177 1.65 -16.58 3.07
C LEU A 177 2.73 -16.82 2.01
N THR A 178 2.50 -16.38 0.77
CA THR A 178 3.51 -16.51 -0.30
C THR A 178 4.79 -15.74 0.01
N ALA A 179 4.68 -14.57 0.64
CA ALA A 179 5.82 -13.76 1.07
C ALA A 179 6.60 -14.43 2.21
N THR A 180 5.91 -15.09 3.15
CA THR A 180 6.54 -15.92 4.20
C THR A 180 7.31 -17.09 3.58
N PHE A 181 6.77 -17.77 2.57
CA PHE A 181 7.51 -18.82 1.86
C PHE A 181 8.76 -18.29 1.14
N ALA A 182 8.64 -17.11 0.51
CA ALA A 182 9.77 -16.46 -0.13
C ALA A 182 10.87 -16.10 0.88
N LEU A 183 10.49 -15.55 2.04
CA LEU A 183 11.40 -15.20 3.14
C LEU A 183 12.04 -16.44 3.77
N ALA A 184 11.34 -17.57 3.83
CA ALA A 184 11.93 -18.83 4.29
C ALA A 184 12.99 -19.40 3.33
N SER A 185 13.02 -18.89 2.09
CA SER A 185 13.87 -19.39 1.01
C SER A 185 15.01 -18.43 0.65
N THR A 186 15.04 -17.23 1.24
CA THR A 186 16.18 -16.30 1.20
C THR A 186 17.30 -16.77 2.11
#